data_AF-A0AA95MQW9-F1
#
_entry.id   AF-A0AA95MQW9-F1
#
_cell.length_a   1.000
_cell.length_b   1.000
_cell.length_c   1.000
_cell.angle_alpha   90.00
_cell.angle_beta   90.00
_cell.angle_gamma   90.00
#
_symmetry.space_group_name_H-M   'P 1'
#
loop_
_entity.id
_entity.type
_entity.pdbx_description
1 polymer ?
#
loop_
_entity_poly.entity_id
_entity_poly.type
_entity_poly.pdbx_seq_one_letter_code
_entity_poly.pdbx_strand_id
1 'polypeptide(L)'
;MTLSTQFLTMLSMIGMGSLFGAMFDTYQRFLNRPKRKTWIVFCNDLLFWIIQALLIFYTLFTINNGEIRFYIFIALICGFAAYQGLFKGVYLRILEMVIETIIAVTKFLKKTFQLLIYKPILGLIQLVITIILVLGRGLYTLVKFVFKVLLLLLKIIVIPLKTIVLIFWKLLPKGLKKAVEKLYNKIAGNFQGIRNTISKWIDRWKKRKK
;
A
#
# COMPACT_ATOMS: atom_id res chain seq x y z
N MET A 1 7.94 65.54 -10.69
CA MET A 1 8.63 64.53 -9.85
C MET A 1 9.63 65.21 -8.94
N THR A 2 9.73 64.82 -7.67
CA THR A 2 10.79 65.32 -6.78
C THR A 2 12.04 64.46 -6.89
N LEU A 3 13.22 64.99 -6.56
CA LEU A 3 14.48 64.23 -6.55
C LEU A 3 14.36 62.96 -5.70
N SER A 4 13.66 63.05 -4.57
CA SER A 4 13.42 61.95 -3.65
C SER A 4 12.65 60.79 -4.29
N THR A 5 11.64 61.08 -5.12
CA THR A 5 10.90 60.03 -5.85
C THR A 5 11.77 59.31 -6.89
N GLN A 6 12.74 60.01 -7.49
CA GLN A 6 13.65 59.40 -8.46
C GLN A 6 14.64 58.46 -7.77
N PHE A 7 15.23 58.87 -6.64
CA PHE A 7 16.08 58.00 -5.84
C PHE A 7 15.34 56.78 -5.30
N LEU A 8 14.11 56.97 -4.79
CA LEU A 8 13.28 55.86 -4.32
C LEU A 8 12.95 54.87 -5.44
N THR A 9 12.63 55.39 -6.64
CA THR A 9 12.41 54.55 -7.82
C THR A 9 13.67 53.75 -8.13
N MET A 10 14.84 54.39 -8.16
CA MET A 10 16.10 53.73 -8.49
C MET A 10 16.43 52.60 -7.51
N LEU A 11 16.33 52.86 -6.20
CA LEU A 11 16.59 51.86 -5.17
C LEU A 11 15.60 50.70 -5.23
N SER A 12 14.33 50.99 -5.49
CA SER A 12 13.29 49.97 -5.65
C SER A 12 13.53 49.09 -6.88
N MET A 13 14.02 49.68 -7.98
CA MET A 13 14.37 48.94 -9.20
C MET A 13 15.63 48.08 -9.03
N ILE A 14 16.60 48.54 -8.24
CA ILE A 14 17.75 47.71 -7.80
C ILE A 14 17.26 46.53 -6.96
N GLY A 15 16.39 46.78 -5.98
CA GLY A 15 15.78 45.74 -5.16
C GLY A 15 14.98 44.73 -6.00
N MET A 16 14.22 45.21 -6.97
CA MET A 16 13.46 44.37 -7.89
C MET A 16 14.36 43.55 -8.82
N GLY A 17 15.47 44.11 -9.30
CA GLY A 17 16.49 43.38 -10.06
C GLY A 17 17.17 42.27 -9.23
N SER A 18 17.42 42.54 -7.94
CA SER A 18 17.93 41.52 -7.02
C SER A 18 16.89 40.43 -6.73
N LEU A 19 15.63 40.80 -6.52
CA LEU A 19 14.52 39.85 -6.35
C LEU A 19 14.34 39.00 -7.60
N PHE A 20 14.46 39.60 -8.79
CA PHE A 20 14.43 38.91 -10.07
C PHE A 20 15.51 37.82 -10.13
N GLY A 21 16.74 38.14 -9.72
CA GLY A 21 17.83 37.17 -9.64
C GLY A 21 17.54 36.00 -8.70
N ALA A 22 17.02 36.28 -7.50
CA ALA A 22 16.63 35.26 -6.52
C ALA A 22 15.52 34.34 -7.05
N MET A 23 14.48 34.93 -7.62
CA MET A 23 13.36 34.19 -8.22
C MET A 23 13.82 33.36 -9.42
N PHE A 24 14.73 33.88 -10.25
CA PHE A 24 15.27 33.16 -11.39
C PHE A 24 16.09 31.93 -10.98
N ASP A 25 16.98 32.07 -9.99
CA ASP A 25 17.77 30.93 -9.49
C ASP A 25 16.88 29.86 -8.85
N THR A 26 15.88 30.27 -8.07
CA THR A 26 14.88 29.36 -7.50
C THR A 26 14.09 28.64 -8.61
N TYR A 27 13.61 29.40 -9.59
CA TYR A 27 12.91 28.85 -10.73
C TYR A 27 13.77 27.80 -11.46
N GLN A 28 15.03 28.12 -11.75
CA GLN A 28 15.97 27.21 -12.41
C GLN A 28 16.24 25.94 -11.58
N ARG A 29 16.30 26.03 -10.25
CA ARG A 29 16.51 24.87 -9.36
C ARG A 29 15.28 23.96 -9.29
N PHE A 30 14.07 24.53 -9.28
CA PHE A 30 12.81 23.75 -9.28
C PHE A 30 12.47 23.18 -10.65
N LEU A 31 12.82 23.90 -11.71
CA LEU A 31 12.64 23.48 -13.09
C LEU A 31 13.79 22.54 -13.50
N ASN A 32 13.73 21.29 -13.07
CA ASN A 32 14.64 20.23 -13.52
C ASN A 32 14.47 19.97 -15.04
N ARG A 33 15.12 20.80 -15.87
CA ARG A 33 15.03 20.84 -17.33
C ARG A 33 15.15 19.46 -18.02
N PRO A 34 16.06 18.54 -17.64
CA PRO A 34 16.20 17.27 -18.35
C PRO A 34 15.11 16.23 -18.03
N LYS A 35 14.28 16.44 -16.99
CA LYS A 35 13.28 15.46 -16.54
C LYS A 35 11.83 15.87 -16.86
N ARG A 36 11.59 17.12 -17.26
CA ARG A 36 10.23 17.63 -17.55
C ARG A 36 9.95 17.68 -19.04
N LYS A 37 8.69 17.43 -19.41
CA LYS A 37 8.20 17.57 -20.79
C LYS A 37 8.40 19.00 -21.28
N THR A 38 8.87 19.16 -22.51
CA THR A 38 9.20 20.47 -23.13
C THR A 38 8.04 21.47 -23.06
N TRP A 39 6.79 21.03 -23.26
CA TRP A 39 5.61 21.88 -23.15
C TRP A 39 5.42 22.50 -21.76
N ILE A 40 5.71 21.75 -20.68
CA ILE A 40 5.58 22.24 -19.30
C ILE A 40 6.67 23.26 -18.99
N VAL A 41 7.88 23.05 -19.52
CA VAL A 41 8.99 24.01 -19.42
C VAL A 41 8.62 25.30 -20.13
N PHE A 42 8.08 25.21 -21.35
CA PHE A 42 7.65 26.37 -22.13
C PHE A 42 6.53 27.18 -21.44
N CYS A 43 5.47 26.52 -20.96
CA CYS A 43 4.40 27.22 -20.24
C CYS A 43 4.90 27.90 -18.95
N ASN A 44 5.77 27.23 -18.19
CA ASN A 44 6.34 27.82 -16.99
C ASN A 44 7.30 28.98 -17.30
N ASP A 45 8.10 28.88 -18.37
CA ASP A 45 9.00 29.96 -18.79
C ASP A 45 8.17 31.20 -19.17
N LEU A 46 7.12 31.03 -19.98
CA LEU A 46 6.19 32.11 -20.33
C LEU A 46 5.55 32.74 -19.09
N LEU A 47 5.06 31.92 -18.17
CA LEU A 47 4.38 32.37 -16.96
C LEU A 47 5.36 33.12 -16.03
N PHE A 48 6.60 32.63 -15.90
CA PHE A 48 7.65 33.31 -15.14
C PHE A 48 7.96 34.70 -15.69
N TRP A 49 8.15 34.82 -17.01
CA TRP A 49 8.41 36.11 -17.66
C TRP A 49 7.25 37.08 -17.51
N ILE A 50 6.01 36.61 -17.66
CA ILE A 50 4.80 37.45 -17.47
C ILE A 50 4.72 37.95 -16.03
N ILE A 51 4.88 37.07 -15.03
CA ILE A 51 4.85 37.46 -13.61
C ILE A 51 5.93 38.49 -13.33
N GLN A 52 7.15 38.29 -13.84
CA GLN A 52 8.23 39.23 -13.57
C GLN A 52 8.03 40.58 -14.23
N ALA A 53 7.60 40.59 -15.50
CA ALA A 53 7.25 41.84 -16.18
C ALA A 53 6.15 42.59 -15.41
N LEU A 54 5.14 41.87 -14.92
CA LEU A 54 4.04 42.45 -14.15
C LEU A 54 4.48 42.98 -12.80
N LEU A 55 5.34 42.27 -12.06
CA LEU A 55 5.88 42.73 -10.78
C LEU A 55 6.76 43.98 -10.93
N ILE A 56 7.64 44.00 -11.93
CA ILE A 56 8.49 45.16 -12.23
C ILE A 56 7.62 46.35 -12.62
N PHE A 57 6.65 46.15 -13.51
CA PHE A 57 5.74 47.19 -13.96
C PHE A 57 4.85 47.71 -12.82
N TYR A 58 4.33 46.84 -11.96
CA TYR A 58 3.52 47.23 -10.80
C TYR A 58 4.32 48.07 -9.79
N THR A 59 5.56 47.67 -9.51
CA THR A 59 6.46 48.44 -8.65
C THR A 59 6.76 49.81 -9.26
N LEU A 60 6.98 49.87 -10.58
CA LEU A 60 7.21 51.12 -11.29
C LEU A 60 5.97 52.02 -11.31
N PHE A 61 4.79 51.43 -11.49
CA PHE A 61 3.51 52.13 -11.46
C PHE A 61 3.24 52.76 -10.10
N THR A 62 3.51 52.02 -9.02
CA THR A 62 3.26 52.48 -7.65
C THR A 62 4.16 53.65 -7.24
N ILE A 63 5.41 53.67 -7.69
CA ILE A 63 6.42 54.63 -7.22
C ILE A 63 6.59 55.82 -8.18
N ASN A 64 6.44 55.58 -9.48
CA ASN A 64 6.76 56.53 -10.55
C ASN A 64 5.57 56.77 -11.49
N ASN A 65 4.35 56.34 -11.12
CA ASN A 65 3.17 56.38 -12.01
C ASN A 65 3.38 55.66 -13.36
N GLY A 66 4.37 54.77 -13.45
CA GLY A 66 4.65 54.01 -14.66
C GLY A 66 5.50 54.74 -15.70
N GLU A 67 6.16 55.85 -15.34
CA GLU A 67 7.06 56.55 -16.27
C GLU A 67 8.31 55.70 -16.54
N ILE A 68 8.41 55.19 -17.77
CA ILE A 68 9.54 54.38 -18.21
C ILE A 68 10.67 55.30 -18.64
N ARG A 69 11.79 55.25 -17.92
CA ARG A 69 13.01 56.03 -18.21
C ARG A 69 14.22 55.11 -18.30
N PHE A 70 15.22 55.52 -19.08
CA PHE A 70 16.39 54.69 -19.36
C PHE A 70 17.18 54.25 -18.10
N TYR A 71 17.29 55.13 -17.10
CA TYR A 71 18.01 54.82 -15.86
C TYR A 71 17.36 53.70 -15.03
N ILE A 72 16.06 53.41 -15.22
CA ILE A 72 15.36 52.31 -14.55
C ILE A 72 15.91 50.97 -15.01
N PHE A 73 16.16 50.82 -16.31
CA PHE A 73 16.76 49.60 -16.87
C PHE A 73 18.18 49.39 -16.34
N ILE A 74 18.98 50.47 -16.24
CA ILE A 74 20.32 50.40 -15.65
C ILE A 74 20.24 49.97 -14.18
N ALA A 75 19.33 50.56 -13.40
CA ALA A 75 19.11 50.22 -12.00
C ALA A 75 18.73 48.74 -11.83
N LEU A 76 17.89 48.21 -12.72
CA LEU A 76 17.46 46.81 -12.70
C LEU A 76 18.60 45.84 -13.04
N ILE A 77 19.38 46.14 -14.09
CA ILE A 77 20.57 45.36 -14.46
C ILE A 77 21.60 45.41 -13.32
N CYS A 78 21.81 46.58 -12.73
CA CYS A 78 22.72 46.75 -11.60
C CYS A 78 22.26 45.93 -10.38
N GLY A 79 20.97 45.94 -10.05
CA GLY A 79 20.41 45.12 -8.98
C GLY A 79 20.56 43.62 -9.23
N PHE A 80 20.36 43.17 -10.46
CA PHE A 80 20.59 41.78 -10.84
C PHE A 80 22.08 41.38 -10.76
N ALA A 81 22.97 42.24 -11.24
CA ALA A 81 24.42 42.03 -11.15
C ALA A 81 24.90 41.99 -9.68
N ALA A 82 24.38 42.89 -8.84
CA ALA A 82 24.65 42.91 -7.41
C ALA A 82 24.18 41.61 -6.75
N TYR A 83 22.98 41.11 -7.09
CA TYR A 83 22.52 39.80 -6.65
C TYR A 83 23.47 38.69 -7.07
N GLN A 84 23.87 38.64 -8.35
CA GLN A 84 24.73 37.56 -8.84
C GLN A 84 26.14 37.56 -8.23
N GLY A 85 26.72 38.74 -7.97
CA GLY A 85 28.05 38.87 -7.39
C GLY A 85 28.09 38.65 -5.87
N LEU A 86 27.09 39.15 -5.14
CA LEU A 86 27.13 39.19 -3.66
C LEU A 86 26.20 38.17 -3.00
N PHE A 87 24.98 38.01 -3.51
CA PHE A 87 23.91 37.31 -2.79
C PHE A 87 23.66 35.89 -3.28
N LYS A 88 24.05 35.55 -4.51
CA LYS A 88 23.83 34.23 -5.10
C LYS A 88 24.29 33.09 -4.20
N GLY A 89 25.54 33.15 -3.72
CA GLY A 89 26.12 32.07 -2.92
C GLY A 89 25.39 31.84 -1.60
N VAL A 90 25.02 32.94 -0.92
CA VAL A 90 24.26 32.88 0.34
C VAL A 90 22.85 32.37 0.08
N TYR A 91 22.19 32.88 -0.95
CA TYR A 91 20.83 32.49 -1.33
C TYR A 91 20.73 31.00 -1.67
N LEU A 92 21.64 30.49 -2.50
CA LEU A 92 21.65 29.08 -2.87
C LEU A 92 21.91 28.18 -1.67
N ARG A 93 22.80 28.58 -0.75
CA ARG A 93 23.05 27.83 0.49
C ARG A 93 21.81 27.79 1.38
N ILE A 94 21.12 28.91 1.55
CA ILE A 94 19.86 28.97 2.30
C ILE A 94 18.80 28.09 1.64
N LEU A 95 18.66 28.18 0.31
CA LEU A 95 17.70 27.39 -0.45
C LEU A 95 17.96 25.89 -0.28
N GLU A 96 19.22 25.47 -0.34
CA GLU A 96 19.61 24.08 -0.14
C GLU A 96 19.36 23.61 1.29
N MET A 97 19.73 24.40 2.30
CA MET A 97 19.42 24.09 3.70
C MET A 97 17.90 23.93 3.92
N VAL A 98 17.08 24.78 3.32
CA VAL A 98 15.61 24.68 3.39
C VAL A 98 15.11 23.39 2.75
N ILE A 99 15.60 23.06 1.54
CA ILE A 99 15.21 21.84 0.83
C ILE A 99 15.62 20.59 1.64
N GLU A 100 16.85 20.55 2.14
CA GLU A 100 17.34 19.43 2.96
C GLU A 100 16.55 19.29 4.26
N THR A 101 16.20 20.41 4.90
CA THR A 101 15.36 20.40 6.12
C THR A 101 13.99 19.83 5.82
N ILE A 102 13.34 20.22 4.72
CA ILE A 102 12.03 19.68 4.32
C ILE A 102 12.13 18.17 4.04
N ILE A 103 13.18 17.73 3.35
CA ILE A 103 13.41 16.30 3.08
C ILE A 103 13.64 15.54 4.40
N ALA A 104 14.43 16.10 5.31
CA ALA A 104 14.69 15.50 6.62
C ALA A 104 13.40 15.37 7.44
N VAL A 105 12.59 16.43 7.50
CA VAL A 105 11.30 16.45 8.21
C VAL A 105 10.33 15.43 7.62
N THR A 106 10.20 15.37 6.28
CA THR A 106 9.31 14.39 5.64
C THR A 106 9.77 12.95 5.85
N LYS A 107 11.09 12.69 5.82
CA LYS A 107 11.65 11.37 6.12
C LYS A 107 11.45 11.00 7.59
N PHE A 108 11.64 11.96 8.49
CA PHE A 108 11.38 11.80 9.91
C PHE A 108 9.91 11.45 10.15
N LEU A 109 8.98 12.21 9.58
CA LEU A 109 7.55 11.96 9.72
C LEU A 109 7.14 10.58 9.19
N LYS A 110 7.63 10.18 8.02
CA LYS A 110 7.39 8.83 7.47
C LYS A 110 7.93 7.74 8.38
N LYS A 111 9.15 7.89 8.90
CA LYS A 111 9.79 6.91 9.78
C LYS A 111 9.04 6.80 11.12
N THR A 112 8.61 7.93 11.68
CA THR A 112 7.79 7.99 12.89
C THR A 112 6.45 7.30 12.67
N PHE A 113 5.76 7.60 11.57
CA PHE A 113 4.48 6.96 11.25
C PHE A 113 4.62 5.44 11.04
N GLN A 114 5.67 5.00 10.34
CA GLN A 114 5.94 3.57 10.15
C GLN A 114 6.26 2.85 11.47
N LEU A 115 7.07 3.45 12.34
CA LEU A 115 7.38 2.86 13.64
C LEU A 115 6.17 2.86 14.58
N LEU A 116 5.40 3.94 14.59
CA LEU A 116 4.33 4.16 15.56
C LEU A 116 3.00 3.51 15.17
N ILE A 117 2.76 3.29 13.88
CA ILE A 117 1.47 2.74 13.40
C ILE A 117 1.67 1.40 12.71
N TYR A 118 2.56 1.31 11.72
CA TYR A 118 2.70 0.09 10.92
C TYR A 118 3.20 -1.11 11.74
N LYS A 119 4.27 -0.93 12.53
CA LYS A 119 4.81 -2.02 13.37
C LYS A 119 3.83 -2.53 14.44
N PRO A 120 3.18 -1.68 15.27
CA PRO A 120 2.26 -2.18 16.29
C PRO A 120 1.02 -2.84 15.71
N ILE A 121 0.49 -2.36 14.58
CA ILE A 121 -0.65 -3.01 13.92
C ILE A 121 -0.29 -4.43 13.46
N LEU A 122 0.89 -4.62 12.85
CA LEU A 122 1.34 -5.97 12.49
C LEU A 122 1.52 -6.87 13.73
N GLY A 123 2.05 -6.32 14.83
CA GLY A 123 2.16 -7.03 16.11
C GLY A 123 0.80 -7.47 16.66
N LEU A 124 -0.21 -6.61 16.60
CA LEU A 124 -1.58 -6.94 17.01
C LEU A 124 -2.18 -8.03 16.13
N ILE A 125 -2.02 -7.95 14.80
CA ILE A 125 -2.50 -8.98 13.88
C ILE A 125 -1.82 -10.33 14.18
N GLN A 126 -0.51 -10.32 14.41
CA GLN A 126 0.24 -11.54 14.76
C GLN A 126 -0.22 -12.12 16.10
N LEU A 127 -0.52 -11.29 17.10
CA LEU A 127 -1.07 -11.76 18.37
C LEU A 127 -2.43 -12.43 18.18
N VAL A 128 -3.34 -11.82 17.41
CA VAL A 128 -4.66 -12.39 17.12
C VAL A 128 -4.55 -13.74 16.40
N ILE A 129 -3.71 -13.83 15.36
CA ILE A 129 -3.45 -15.09 14.64
C ILE A 129 -2.89 -16.15 15.59
N THR A 130 -1.96 -15.77 16.47
CA THR A 130 -1.36 -16.69 17.44
C THR A 130 -2.42 -17.23 18.40
N ILE A 131 -3.30 -16.38 18.93
CA ILE A 131 -4.40 -16.78 19.82
C ILE A 131 -5.32 -17.78 19.11
N ILE A 132 -5.75 -17.47 17.87
CA ILE A 132 -6.62 -18.35 17.07
C ILE A 132 -5.97 -19.71 16.83
N LEU A 133 -4.69 -19.74 16.47
CA LEU A 133 -3.96 -20.99 16.22
C LEU A 133 -3.80 -21.84 17.48
N VAL A 134 -3.49 -21.22 18.62
CA VAL A 134 -3.36 -21.92 19.90
C VAL A 134 -4.70 -22.50 20.34
N LEU A 135 -5.79 -21.73 20.24
CA LEU A 135 -7.14 -22.19 20.54
C LEU A 135 -7.55 -23.34 19.60
N GLY A 136 -7.30 -23.21 18.30
CA GLY A 136 -7.59 -24.24 17.31
C GLY A 136 -6.83 -25.55 17.58
N ARG A 137 -5.54 -25.45 17.93
CA ARG A 137 -4.74 -26.62 18.35
C ARG A 137 -5.27 -27.25 19.63
N GLY A 138 -5.64 -26.44 20.63
CA GLY A 138 -6.26 -26.91 21.87
C GLY A 138 -7.54 -27.69 21.59
N LEU A 139 -8.46 -27.11 20.81
CA LEU A 139 -9.70 -27.76 20.43
C LEU A 139 -9.46 -29.07 19.67
N TYR A 140 -8.54 -29.08 18.71
CA TYR A 140 -8.19 -30.28 17.95
C TYR A 140 -7.64 -31.39 18.85
N THR A 141 -6.79 -31.05 19.83
CA THR A 141 -6.29 -32.04 20.79
C THR A 141 -7.40 -32.64 21.66
N LEU A 142 -8.38 -31.83 22.09
CA LEU A 142 -9.55 -32.31 22.83
C LEU A 142 -10.42 -33.23 21.96
N VAL A 143 -10.75 -32.83 20.74
CA VAL A 143 -11.53 -33.66 19.81
C VAL A 143 -10.82 -34.99 19.54
N LYS A 144 -9.51 -34.95 19.30
CA LYS A 144 -8.69 -36.16 19.10
C LYS A 144 -8.70 -37.06 20.34
N PHE A 145 -8.65 -36.48 21.54
CA PHE A 145 -8.74 -37.23 22.79
C PHE A 145 -10.10 -37.88 22.94
N VAL A 146 -11.20 -37.14 22.76
CA VAL A 146 -12.57 -37.65 22.83
C VAL A 146 -12.79 -38.76 21.81
N PHE A 147 -12.35 -38.58 20.57
CA PHE A 147 -12.45 -39.59 19.53
C PHE A 147 -11.67 -40.86 19.87
N LYS A 148 -10.46 -40.72 20.43
CA LYS A 148 -9.65 -41.86 20.90
C LYS A 148 -10.36 -42.62 22.02
N VAL A 149 -10.97 -41.91 22.98
CA VAL A 149 -11.77 -42.51 24.07
C VAL A 149 -13.00 -43.23 23.51
N LEU A 150 -13.73 -42.58 22.58
CA LEU A 150 -14.91 -43.16 21.93
C LEU A 150 -14.55 -44.45 21.18
N LEU A 151 -13.44 -44.47 20.44
CA LEU A 151 -12.96 -45.68 19.77
C LEU A 151 -12.57 -46.78 20.76
N LEU A 152 -12.01 -46.42 21.93
CA LEU A 152 -11.66 -47.38 22.97
C LEU A 152 -12.92 -48.02 23.58
N LEU A 153 -13.94 -47.22 23.89
CA LEU A 153 -15.25 -47.69 24.34
C LEU A 153 -15.91 -48.60 23.30
N LEU A 154 -15.91 -48.19 22.04
CA LEU A 154 -16.45 -49.01 20.94
C LEU A 154 -15.70 -50.34 20.85
N LYS A 155 -14.37 -50.33 20.91
CA LYS A 155 -13.55 -51.55 20.87
C LYS A 155 -13.84 -52.46 22.07
N ILE A 156 -14.03 -51.88 23.25
CA ILE A 156 -14.43 -52.61 24.48
C ILE A 156 -15.77 -53.32 24.32
N ILE A 157 -16.71 -52.78 23.55
CA ILE A 157 -18.02 -53.41 23.30
C ILE A 157 -17.94 -54.42 22.14
N VAL A 158 -17.22 -54.10 21.07
CA VAL A 158 -17.16 -54.94 19.87
C VAL A 158 -16.38 -56.24 20.11
N ILE A 159 -15.33 -56.21 20.94
CA ILE A 159 -14.55 -57.42 21.29
C ILE A 159 -15.43 -58.51 21.95
N PRO A 160 -16.13 -58.24 23.08
CA PRO A 160 -16.97 -59.24 23.71
C PRO A 160 -18.16 -59.64 22.83
N LEU A 161 -18.75 -58.69 22.09
CA LEU A 161 -19.83 -59.00 21.14
C LEU A 161 -19.36 -60.00 20.08
N LYS A 162 -18.17 -59.80 19.50
CA LYS A 162 -17.60 -60.72 18.52
C LYS A 162 -17.37 -62.12 19.12
N THR A 163 -16.90 -62.18 20.36
CA THR A 163 -16.71 -63.45 21.08
C THR A 163 -18.05 -64.15 21.32
N ILE A 164 -19.08 -63.43 21.75
CA ILE A 164 -20.44 -63.97 21.95
C ILE A 164 -21.01 -64.50 20.63
N VAL A 165 -20.92 -63.73 19.55
CA VAL A 165 -21.38 -64.15 18.21
C VAL A 165 -20.63 -65.41 17.74
N LEU A 166 -19.32 -65.51 17.98
CA LEU A 166 -18.53 -66.70 17.65
C LEU A 166 -18.96 -67.94 18.45
N ILE A 167 -19.21 -67.76 19.75
CA ILE A 167 -19.73 -68.83 20.62
C ILE A 167 -21.09 -69.28 20.11
N PHE A 168 -21.98 -68.33 19.80
CA PHE A 168 -23.30 -68.61 19.23
C PHE A 168 -23.20 -69.34 17.88
N TRP A 169 -22.25 -68.94 17.02
CA TRP A 169 -22.00 -69.59 15.73
C TRP A 169 -21.50 -71.04 15.88
N LYS A 170 -20.72 -71.34 16.92
CA LYS A 170 -20.31 -72.71 17.23
C LYS A 170 -21.46 -73.55 17.75
N LEU A 171 -22.38 -72.96 18.53
CA LEU A 171 -23.51 -73.64 19.15
C LEU A 171 -24.71 -73.88 18.20
N LEU A 172 -24.78 -73.16 17.07
CA LEU A 172 -25.91 -73.24 16.14
C LEU A 172 -25.98 -74.57 15.35
N PRO A 173 -27.16 -75.24 15.29
CA PRO A 173 -27.37 -76.47 14.51
C PRO A 173 -27.27 -76.23 12.99
N LYS A 174 -26.87 -77.28 12.24
CA LYS A 174 -26.53 -77.21 10.80
C LYS A 174 -27.64 -76.61 9.91
N GLY A 175 -28.91 -76.73 10.30
CA GLY A 175 -30.04 -76.15 9.56
C GLY A 175 -30.13 -74.61 9.62
N LEU A 176 -29.82 -74.02 10.77
CA LEU A 176 -29.84 -72.55 10.93
C LEU A 176 -28.67 -71.87 10.22
N LYS A 177 -27.49 -72.52 10.20
CA LYS A 177 -26.34 -72.04 9.41
C LYS A 177 -26.68 -71.86 7.94
N LYS A 178 -27.37 -72.85 7.34
CA LYS A 178 -27.85 -72.77 5.95
C LYS A 178 -28.86 -71.64 5.72
N ALA A 179 -29.77 -71.39 6.67
CA ALA A 179 -30.75 -70.31 6.55
C ALA A 179 -30.08 -68.93 6.61
N VAL A 180 -29.12 -68.73 7.52
CA VAL A 180 -28.34 -67.49 7.64
C VAL A 180 -27.47 -67.28 6.40
N GLU A 181 -26.85 -68.34 5.86
CA GLU A 181 -26.05 -68.26 4.64
C GLU A 181 -26.91 -67.92 3.41
N LYS A 182 -28.15 -68.43 3.34
CA LYS A 182 -29.12 -68.04 2.31
C LYS A 182 -29.54 -66.58 2.43
N LEU A 183 -29.78 -66.09 3.65
CA LEU A 183 -30.10 -64.68 3.92
C LEU A 183 -28.92 -63.77 3.61
N TYR A 184 -27.71 -64.14 4.02
CA TYR A 184 -26.49 -63.40 3.72
C TYR A 184 -26.27 -63.31 2.21
N ASN A 185 -26.39 -64.41 1.47
CA ASN A 185 -26.25 -64.40 0.00
C ASN A 185 -27.35 -63.59 -0.69
N LYS A 186 -28.58 -63.58 -0.16
CA LYS A 186 -29.67 -62.75 -0.69
C LYS A 186 -29.43 -61.26 -0.44
N ILE A 187 -28.98 -60.90 0.76
CA ILE A 187 -28.64 -59.51 1.13
C ILE A 187 -27.41 -59.03 0.36
N ALA A 188 -26.38 -59.87 0.21
CA ALA A 188 -25.19 -59.59 -0.58
C ALA A 188 -25.53 -59.39 -2.06
N GLY A 189 -26.40 -60.23 -2.64
CA GLY A 189 -26.89 -60.06 -4.01
C GLY A 189 -27.65 -58.75 -4.21
N ASN A 190 -28.51 -58.38 -3.27
CA ASN A 190 -29.23 -57.10 -3.31
C ASN A 190 -28.28 -55.90 -3.18
N PHE A 191 -27.26 -56.00 -2.31
CA PHE A 191 -26.25 -54.97 -2.12
C PHE A 191 -25.34 -54.81 -3.35
N GLN A 192 -25.01 -55.92 -4.02
CA GLN A 192 -24.29 -55.92 -5.31
C GLN A 192 -25.10 -55.20 -6.40
N GLY A 193 -26.42 -55.40 -6.44
CA GLY A 193 -27.35 -54.73 -7.35
C GLY A 193 -27.44 -53.22 -7.10
N ILE A 194 -27.51 -52.80 -5.83
CA ILE A 194 -27.48 -51.38 -5.44
C ILE A 194 -26.14 -50.75 -5.84
N ARG A 195 -25.02 -51.43 -5.56
CA ARG A 195 -23.68 -50.96 -5.94
C ARG A 195 -23.52 -50.80 -7.46
N ASN A 196 -24.03 -51.74 -8.25
CA ASN A 196 -24.04 -51.65 -9.71
C ASN A 196 -24.94 -50.52 -10.24
N THR A 197 -26.02 -50.21 -9.54
CA THR A 197 -26.91 -49.10 -9.91
C THR A 197 -26.23 -47.76 -9.62
N ILE A 198 -25.58 -47.64 -8.45
CA ILE A 198 -24.81 -46.47 -8.06
C ILE A 198 -23.62 -46.26 -9.01
N SER A 199 -22.86 -47.30 -9.37
CA SER A 199 -21.75 -47.18 -10.33
C SER A 199 -22.22 -46.72 -11.71
N LYS A 200 -23.30 -47.31 -12.24
CA LYS A 200 -23.92 -46.88 -13.51
C LYS A 200 -24.44 -45.44 -13.46
N TRP A 201 -24.88 -44.97 -12.30
CA TRP A 201 -25.34 -43.60 -12.13
C TRP A 201 -24.15 -42.63 -12.10
N ILE A 202 -23.08 -42.97 -11.39
CA ILE A 202 -21.81 -42.23 -11.36
C ILE A 202 -21.18 -42.13 -12.76
N ASP A 203 -21.16 -43.22 -13.53
CA ASP A 203 -20.61 -43.24 -14.89
C ASP A 203 -21.44 -42.40 -15.87
N ARG A 204 -22.78 -42.40 -15.73
CA ARG A 204 -23.66 -41.51 -16.50
C ARG A 204 -23.42 -40.05 -16.15
N TRP A 205 -23.18 -39.75 -14.88
CA TRP A 205 -22.86 -38.39 -14.44
C TRP A 205 -21.50 -37.91 -14.96
N LYS A 206 -20.48 -38.78 -14.99
CA LYS A 206 -19.17 -38.48 -15.59
C LYS A 206 -19.24 -38.26 -17.11
N LYS A 207 -20.11 -38.98 -17.84
CA LYS A 207 -20.31 -38.78 -19.28
C LYS A 207 -21.06 -37.48 -19.65
N ARG A 208 -21.86 -36.91 -18.73
CA ARG A 208 -22.53 -35.61 -18.94
C ARG A 208 -21.64 -34.38 -18.68
N LYS A 209 -20.47 -34.58 -18.07
CA LYS A 209 -19.49 -33.51 -17.76
C LYS A 209 -18.38 -33.38 -18.82
N LYS A 210 -18.44 -34.17 -19.89
CA LYS A 210 -17.51 -34.16 -21.03
C LYS A 210 -18.25 -33.62 -22.25
#